data_AF-A0AAV1JQ60-F1
#
_entry.id   AF-A0AAV1JQ60-F1
#
_cell.length_a   1.000
_cell.length_b   1.000
_cell.length_c   1.000
_cell.angle_alpha   90.00
_cell.angle_beta   90.00
_cell.angle_gamma   90.00
#
_symmetry.space_group_name_H-M   'P 1'
#
loop_
_entity.id
_entity.type
_entity.pdbx_description
1 polymer ?
#
loop_
_entity_poly.entity_id
_entity_poly.type
_entity_poly.pdbx_seq_one_letter_code
_entity_poly.pdbx_strand_id
1 'polypeptide(L)'
;MCEPLVLLPVERWHELKAVFRGNWPRGISGYGTLDIEEQILKNGADYGFKAYVAYGDLTNGLVGIHLKGKFYEVVIQPIKEDITDLIKAVRATKLIDWRRPLQFPFAPQSILDAVRGILLEKKVFIKDMATTDTFYIDEDAPYFNVTLPPGFTFKLMTDEYAQISNDTWPHKHSGSIWYYHLLIKAKLGYGLFKDDSLVAWCYVKETGALGHLYTLEEHRRKGYGQLVLQLISDTLRREGKILFAFCVVGNEPARRLYQKLGFILSEEVHWCDVKPLE
;
A
#
# COMPACT_ATOMS: atom_id res chain seq x y z
N MET A 1 -7.35 -12.54 30.22
CA MET A 1 -7.87 -12.78 28.87
C MET A 1 -6.72 -13.19 27.97
N CYS A 2 -6.93 -14.17 27.09
CA CYS A 2 -5.97 -14.52 26.04
C CYS A 2 -5.76 -13.32 25.10
N GLU A 3 -4.62 -13.26 24.41
CA GLU A 3 -4.37 -12.25 23.39
C GLU A 3 -5.38 -12.43 22.23
N PRO A 4 -6.26 -11.44 21.96
CA PRO A 4 -7.32 -11.59 20.97
C PRO A 4 -6.85 -11.49 19.51
N LEU A 5 -5.70 -10.87 19.24
CA LEU A 5 -5.10 -10.88 17.90
C LEU A 5 -4.16 -12.06 17.75
N VAL A 6 -4.60 -13.08 17.01
CA VAL A 6 -3.85 -14.31 16.81
C VAL A 6 -2.94 -14.16 15.60
N LEU A 7 -1.65 -14.42 15.78
CA LEU A 7 -0.66 -14.35 14.70
C LEU A 7 -1.03 -15.35 13.60
N LEU A 8 -1.12 -14.88 12.37
CA LEU A 8 -1.27 -15.72 11.19
C LEU A 8 0.12 -15.97 10.58
N PRO A 9 0.66 -17.20 10.70
CA PRO A 9 1.97 -17.51 10.14
C PRO A 9 1.94 -17.42 8.61
N VAL A 10 3.09 -17.13 7.99
CA VAL A 10 3.21 -16.84 6.55
C VAL A 10 2.67 -17.98 5.69
N GLU A 11 2.86 -19.22 6.14
CA GLU A 11 2.39 -20.43 5.47
C GLU A 11 0.87 -20.46 5.31
N ARG A 12 0.13 -19.72 6.15
CA ARG A 12 -1.34 -19.63 6.15
C ARG A 12 -1.88 -18.36 5.52
N TRP A 13 -1.05 -17.45 5.02
CA TRP A 13 -1.52 -16.21 4.39
C TRP A 13 -2.36 -16.49 3.14
N HIS A 14 -2.08 -17.58 2.42
CA HIS A 14 -2.90 -18.03 1.28
C HIS A 14 -4.37 -18.27 1.66
N GLU A 15 -4.66 -18.73 2.88
CA GLU A 15 -6.03 -18.92 3.38
C GLU A 15 -6.74 -17.57 3.49
N LEU A 16 -6.10 -16.57 4.11
CA LEU A 16 -6.67 -15.23 4.26
C LEU A 16 -6.79 -14.50 2.92
N LYS A 17 -5.81 -14.66 2.01
CA LYS A 17 -5.90 -14.16 0.63
C LYS A 17 -7.11 -14.75 -0.09
N ALA A 18 -7.41 -16.04 0.08
CA ALA A 18 -8.59 -16.66 -0.53
C ALA A 18 -9.90 -16.06 0.00
N VAL A 19 -9.99 -15.72 1.30
CA VAL A 19 -11.18 -15.05 1.84
C VAL A 19 -11.34 -13.63 1.30
N PHE A 20 -10.26 -12.85 1.23
CA PHE A 20 -10.30 -11.53 0.59
C PHE A 20 -10.72 -11.61 -0.88
N ARG A 21 -10.22 -12.63 -1.60
CA ARG A 21 -10.53 -12.84 -3.01
C ARG A 21 -12.02 -13.06 -3.25
N GLY A 22 -12.71 -13.76 -2.35
CA GLY A 22 -14.16 -13.96 -2.41
C GLY A 22 -15.01 -12.70 -2.19
N ASN A 23 -14.39 -11.56 -1.86
CA ASN A 23 -15.06 -10.30 -1.50
C ASN A 23 -14.55 -9.12 -2.35
N TRP A 24 -14.19 -9.36 -3.61
CA TRP A 24 -13.78 -8.28 -4.53
C TRP A 24 -14.94 -7.30 -4.81
N PRO A 25 -14.72 -5.98 -4.92
CA PRO A 25 -13.46 -5.23 -4.78
C PRO A 25 -13.22 -4.69 -3.36
N ARG A 26 -13.88 -5.20 -2.31
CA ARG A 26 -13.55 -4.83 -0.93
C ARG A 26 -12.24 -5.47 -0.47
N GLY A 27 -11.95 -6.68 -0.95
CA GLY A 27 -10.76 -7.43 -0.54
C GLY A 27 -9.43 -6.99 -1.16
N ILE A 28 -9.40 -6.00 -2.06
CA ILE A 28 -8.20 -5.61 -2.82
C ILE A 28 -7.03 -5.27 -1.91
N SER A 29 -7.23 -4.32 -1.01
CA SER A 29 -6.17 -3.79 -0.16
C SER A 29 -5.62 -4.85 0.79
N GLY A 30 -6.50 -5.67 1.37
CA GLY A 30 -6.11 -6.79 2.24
C GLY A 30 -5.35 -7.90 1.50
N TYR A 31 -5.85 -8.31 0.32
CA TYR A 31 -5.16 -9.27 -0.53
C TYR A 31 -3.79 -8.74 -0.98
N GLY A 32 -3.76 -7.51 -1.50
CA GLY A 32 -2.57 -6.87 -2.04
C GLY A 32 -1.47 -6.70 -1.02
N THR A 33 -1.84 -6.37 0.23
CA THR A 33 -0.90 -6.29 1.35
C THR A 33 -0.24 -7.65 1.58
N LEU A 34 -1.01 -8.73 1.76
CA LEU A 34 -0.41 -10.06 2.00
C LEU A 34 0.42 -10.55 0.81
N ASP A 35 -0.03 -10.28 -0.42
CA ASP A 35 0.62 -10.76 -1.62
C ASP A 35 1.98 -10.07 -1.89
N ILE A 36 2.08 -8.78 -1.59
CA ILE A 36 3.34 -8.06 -1.71
C ILE A 36 4.30 -8.40 -0.56
N GLU A 37 3.79 -8.62 0.64
CA GLU A 37 4.59 -9.01 1.80
C GLU A 37 5.27 -10.37 1.57
N GLU A 38 4.59 -11.34 0.95
CA GLU A 38 5.22 -12.60 0.55
C GLU A 38 6.37 -12.37 -0.44
N GLN A 39 6.24 -11.42 -1.36
CA GLN A 39 7.29 -11.10 -2.33
C GLN A 39 8.48 -10.41 -1.64
N ILE A 40 8.21 -9.49 -0.71
CA ILE A 40 9.23 -8.82 0.10
C ILE A 40 10.04 -9.86 0.89
N LEU A 41 9.37 -10.82 1.53
CA LEU A 41 10.01 -11.92 2.25
C LEU A 41 10.85 -12.80 1.31
N LYS A 42 10.29 -13.22 0.16
CA LYS A 42 11.00 -14.03 -0.84
C LYS A 42 12.25 -13.34 -1.39
N ASN A 43 12.24 -12.01 -1.48
CA ASN A 43 13.38 -11.22 -1.94
C ASN A 43 14.38 -10.87 -0.81
N GLY A 44 14.24 -11.44 0.39
CA GLY A 44 15.15 -11.23 1.51
C GLY A 44 15.10 -9.81 2.07
N ALA A 45 13.97 -9.12 1.87
CA ALA A 45 13.72 -7.75 2.31
C ALA A 45 12.79 -7.71 3.53
N ASP A 46 12.75 -8.78 4.33
CA ASP A 46 11.99 -8.82 5.59
C ASP A 46 12.34 -7.62 6.47
N TYR A 47 11.28 -6.91 6.86
CA TYR A 47 11.34 -5.69 7.64
C TYR A 47 10.42 -5.77 8.87
N GLY A 48 9.85 -6.94 9.17
CA GLY A 48 9.15 -7.22 10.41
C GLY A 48 7.63 -7.02 10.38
N PHE A 49 7.00 -7.03 9.20
CA PHE A 49 5.55 -7.06 9.09
C PHE A 49 4.97 -8.34 9.69
N LYS A 50 3.88 -8.23 10.46
CA LYS A 50 3.17 -9.37 11.04
C LYS A 50 1.68 -9.26 10.78
N ALA A 51 1.09 -10.31 10.24
CA ALA A 51 -0.35 -10.43 10.04
C ALA A 51 -1.01 -11.13 11.23
N TYR A 52 -2.11 -10.56 11.72
CA TYR A 52 -2.94 -11.13 12.76
C TYR A 52 -4.40 -11.18 12.32
N VAL A 53 -5.15 -12.10 12.92
CA VAL A 53 -6.60 -12.23 12.74
C VAL A 53 -7.30 -12.22 14.10
N ALA A 54 -8.44 -11.55 14.18
CA ALA A 54 -9.19 -11.45 15.44
C ALA A 54 -9.76 -12.82 15.82
N TYR A 55 -9.43 -13.27 17.03
CA TYR A 55 -9.86 -14.53 17.64
C TYR A 55 -9.52 -15.79 16.82
N GLY A 56 -8.58 -15.70 15.88
CA GLY A 56 -8.25 -16.82 14.98
C GLY A 56 -9.22 -17.00 13.81
N ASP A 57 -10.27 -16.18 13.71
CA ASP A 57 -11.28 -16.26 12.65
C ASP A 57 -10.85 -15.40 11.45
N LEU A 58 -10.50 -16.07 10.35
CA LEU A 58 -10.07 -15.44 9.10
C LEU A 58 -11.12 -14.48 8.53
N THR A 59 -12.40 -14.68 8.84
CA THR A 59 -13.49 -13.86 8.33
C THR A 59 -13.56 -12.48 8.98
N ASN A 60 -12.81 -12.23 10.05
CA ASN A 60 -12.63 -10.91 10.64
C ASN A 60 -11.63 -10.04 9.87
N GLY A 61 -10.89 -10.60 8.92
CA GLY A 61 -9.93 -9.85 8.10
C GLY A 61 -8.55 -9.71 8.74
N LEU A 62 -7.77 -8.79 8.18
CA LEU A 62 -6.36 -8.60 8.50
C LEU A 62 -6.18 -7.48 9.52
N VAL A 63 -5.38 -7.74 10.55
CA VAL A 63 -4.68 -6.72 11.32
C VAL A 63 -3.18 -6.90 11.08
N GLY A 64 -2.61 -6.10 10.19
CA GLY A 64 -1.17 -6.03 9.94
C GLY A 64 -0.53 -5.05 10.91
N ILE A 65 0.53 -5.46 11.62
CA ILE A 65 1.27 -4.59 12.54
C ILE A 65 2.73 -4.59 12.14
N HIS A 66 3.29 -3.39 12.02
CA HIS A 66 4.70 -3.21 11.73
C HIS A 66 5.28 -1.98 12.45
N LEU A 67 6.49 -2.10 12.99
CA LEU A 67 7.20 -1.01 13.68
C LEU A 67 8.14 -0.28 12.71
N LYS A 68 7.69 0.84 12.15
CA LYS A 68 8.50 1.73 11.28
C LYS A 68 9.31 2.72 12.12
N GLY A 69 10.46 2.28 12.59
CA GLY A 69 11.35 3.09 13.42
C GLY A 69 10.70 3.48 14.75
N LYS A 70 10.12 4.68 14.84
CA LYS A 70 9.50 5.21 16.08
C LYS A 70 7.97 5.09 16.13
N PHE A 71 7.31 4.71 15.03
CA PHE A 71 5.85 4.61 14.97
C PHE A 71 5.38 3.23 14.52
N TYR A 72 4.17 2.86 14.93
CA TYR A 72 3.50 1.67 14.41
C TYR A 72 2.68 1.99 13.17
N GLU A 73 2.83 1.19 12.13
CA GLU A 73 1.83 1.08 11.09
C GLU A 73 0.88 -0.06 11.45
N VAL A 74 -0.42 0.23 11.48
CA VAL A 74 -1.48 -0.73 11.81
C VAL A 74 -2.49 -0.78 10.66
N VAL A 75 -2.28 -1.75 9.76
CA VAL A 75 -3.17 -2.03 8.63
C VAL A 75 -4.38 -2.82 9.14
N ILE A 76 -5.59 -2.30 8.97
CA ILE A 76 -6.82 -3.00 9.38
C ILE A 76 -7.73 -3.11 8.15
N GLN A 77 -7.92 -4.34 7.67
CA GLN A 77 -8.71 -4.63 6.46
C GLN A 77 -9.81 -5.66 6.78
N PRO A 78 -11.04 -5.21 7.05
CA PRO A 78 -12.16 -6.09 7.32
C PRO A 78 -12.63 -6.80 6.05
N ILE A 79 -13.20 -8.00 6.21
CA ILE A 79 -13.88 -8.71 5.12
C ILE A 79 -15.39 -8.44 5.16
N LYS A 80 -15.98 -8.53 6.36
CA LYS A 80 -17.42 -8.37 6.63
C LYS A 80 -17.75 -6.93 7.01
N GLU A 81 -19.02 -6.56 6.85
CA GLU A 81 -19.56 -5.27 7.32
C GLU A 81 -19.64 -5.20 8.84
N ASP A 82 -20.01 -6.31 9.47
CA ASP A 82 -19.93 -6.43 10.92
C ASP A 82 -18.46 -6.58 11.35
N ILE A 83 -17.91 -5.48 11.84
CA ILE A 83 -16.54 -5.37 12.35
C ILE A 83 -16.48 -5.48 13.87
N THR A 84 -17.56 -5.88 14.54
CA THR A 84 -17.67 -5.84 16.01
C THR A 84 -16.53 -6.60 16.69
N ASP A 85 -16.28 -7.84 16.28
CA ASP A 85 -15.25 -8.68 16.90
C ASP A 85 -13.83 -8.23 16.53
N LEU A 86 -13.62 -7.76 15.30
CA LEU A 86 -12.38 -7.13 14.88
C LEU A 86 -12.01 -5.94 15.79
N ILE A 87 -12.96 -5.02 16.01
CA ILE A 87 -12.75 -3.82 16.83
C ILE A 87 -12.59 -4.17 18.31
N LYS A 88 -13.33 -5.15 18.84
CA LYS A 88 -13.09 -5.67 20.20
C LYS A 88 -11.66 -6.20 20.36
N ALA A 89 -11.16 -6.95 19.38
CA ALA A 89 -9.81 -7.50 19.41
C ALA A 89 -8.75 -6.39 19.36
N VAL A 90 -8.88 -5.42 18.43
CA VAL A 90 -7.98 -4.26 18.32
C VAL A 90 -7.99 -3.40 19.60
N ARG A 91 -9.15 -3.22 20.24
CA ARG A 91 -9.28 -2.48 21.51
C ARG A 91 -8.54 -3.16 22.68
N ALA A 92 -8.62 -4.49 22.74
CA ALA A 92 -8.16 -5.30 23.87
C ALA A 92 -6.74 -5.87 23.74
N THR A 93 -6.17 -5.92 22.53
CA THR A 93 -4.83 -6.45 22.26
C THR A 93 -3.74 -5.70 23.03
N LYS A 94 -2.68 -6.41 23.40
CA LYS A 94 -1.44 -5.84 23.96
C LYS A 94 -0.34 -5.63 22.93
N LEU A 95 -0.57 -6.05 21.68
CA LEU A 95 0.41 -5.98 20.59
C LEU A 95 0.60 -4.55 20.05
N ILE A 96 -0.40 -3.69 20.25
CA ILE A 96 -0.39 -2.28 19.83
C ILE A 96 -0.03 -1.43 21.05
N ASP A 97 1.14 -0.79 21.03
CA ASP A 97 1.54 0.17 22.06
C ASP A 97 0.99 1.57 21.74
N TRP A 98 -0.18 1.87 22.29
CA TRP A 98 -0.88 3.15 22.13
C TRP A 98 -0.13 4.37 22.68
N ARG A 99 0.99 4.17 23.40
CA ARG A 99 1.87 5.25 23.89
C ARG A 99 2.90 5.71 22.85
N ARG A 100 2.87 5.14 21.65
CA ARG A 100 3.70 5.55 20.52
C ARG A 100 2.84 6.21 19.46
N PRO A 101 3.41 7.03 18.56
CA PRO A 101 2.72 7.42 17.35
C PRO A 101 2.30 6.18 16.55
N LEU A 102 1.10 6.21 15.97
CA LEU A 102 0.62 5.18 15.07
C LEU A 102 0.10 5.79 13.78
N GLN A 103 0.08 4.99 12.72
CA GLN A 103 -0.59 5.28 11.48
C GLN A 103 -1.56 4.15 11.18
N PHE A 104 -2.80 4.51 10.82
CA PHE A 104 -3.77 3.62 10.20
C PHE A 104 -3.82 3.94 8.70
N PRO A 105 -3.01 3.27 7.87
CA PRO A 105 -2.96 3.56 6.45
C PRO A 105 -4.15 2.92 5.73
N PHE A 106 -4.68 3.59 4.71
CA PHE A 106 -5.78 3.11 3.84
C PHE A 106 -6.93 2.41 4.60
N ALA A 107 -7.29 2.95 5.76
CA ALA A 107 -8.39 2.46 6.58
C ALA A 107 -9.73 2.75 5.89
N PRO A 108 -10.61 1.75 5.68
CA PRO A 108 -11.98 2.00 5.26
C PRO A 108 -12.72 2.90 6.26
N GLN A 109 -13.71 3.65 5.79
CA GLN A 109 -14.50 4.57 6.62
C GLN A 109 -15.06 3.90 7.89
N SER A 110 -15.56 2.66 7.78
CA SER A 110 -16.08 1.90 8.92
C SER A 110 -15.03 1.63 10.00
N ILE A 111 -13.78 1.37 9.60
CA ILE A 111 -12.66 1.22 10.53
C ILE A 111 -12.33 2.55 11.16
N LEU A 112 -12.22 3.63 10.37
CA LEU A 112 -11.93 4.97 10.89
C LEU A 112 -12.94 5.39 11.97
N ASP A 113 -14.24 5.18 11.72
CA ASP A 113 -15.30 5.52 12.67
C ASP A 113 -15.20 4.69 13.95
N ALA A 114 -14.93 3.40 13.84
CA ALA A 114 -14.81 2.52 14.99
C ALA A 114 -13.55 2.79 15.83
N VAL A 115 -12.40 3.08 15.20
CA VAL A 115 -11.16 3.34 15.94
C VAL A 115 -11.20 4.66 16.71
N ARG A 116 -12.01 5.67 16.30
CA ARG A 116 -12.17 6.92 17.06
C ARG A 116 -12.58 6.69 18.52
N GLY A 117 -13.44 5.72 18.78
CA GLY A 117 -13.81 5.34 20.15
C GLY A 117 -12.61 4.79 20.93
N ILE A 118 -11.79 3.95 20.29
CA ILE A 118 -10.55 3.42 20.88
C ILE A 118 -9.55 4.55 21.15
N LEU A 119 -9.37 5.49 20.22
CA LEU A 119 -8.46 6.62 20.39
C LEU A 119 -8.83 7.46 21.61
N LEU A 120 -10.12 7.75 21.79
CA LEU A 120 -10.63 8.47 22.97
C LEU A 120 -10.33 7.71 24.27
N GLU A 121 -10.64 6.41 24.33
CA GLU A 121 -10.38 5.55 25.48
C GLU A 121 -8.87 5.50 25.83
N LYS A 122 -8.01 5.44 24.80
CA LYS A 122 -6.56 5.32 24.93
C LYS A 122 -5.85 6.67 25.10
N LYS A 123 -6.57 7.79 25.10
CA LYS A 123 -6.01 9.15 25.19
C LYS A 123 -5.00 9.44 24.06
N VAL A 124 -5.35 9.00 22.86
CA VAL A 124 -4.60 9.22 21.63
C VAL A 124 -5.43 10.15 20.74
N PHE A 125 -4.79 11.08 20.04
CA PHE A 125 -5.49 12.01 19.16
C PHE A 125 -4.99 11.94 17.71
N ILE A 126 -5.86 12.33 16.79
CA ILE A 126 -5.57 12.41 15.36
C ILE A 126 -4.71 13.65 15.13
N LYS A 127 -3.47 13.43 14.69
CA LYS A 127 -2.51 14.47 14.35
C LYS A 127 -2.73 14.98 12.94
N ASP A 128 -2.92 14.06 11.99
CA ASP A 128 -3.14 14.35 10.58
C ASP A 128 -4.03 13.28 9.96
N MET A 129 -4.76 13.66 8.91
CA MET A 129 -5.63 12.74 8.19
C MET A 129 -5.70 13.13 6.72
N ALA A 130 -5.44 12.16 5.85
CA ALA A 130 -5.60 12.31 4.41
C ALA A 130 -6.60 11.29 3.87
N THR A 131 -7.29 11.68 2.80
CA THR A 131 -8.28 10.84 2.13
C THR A 131 -7.79 10.51 0.72
N THR A 132 -7.93 9.26 0.33
CA THR A 132 -7.55 8.77 -1.00
C THR A 132 -8.65 7.93 -1.63
N ASP A 133 -8.86 8.12 -2.92
CA ASP A 133 -9.63 7.23 -3.77
C ASP A 133 -8.83 5.97 -4.10
N THR A 134 -9.47 4.80 -4.04
CA THR A 134 -8.90 3.52 -4.47
C THR A 134 -9.29 3.25 -5.92
N PHE A 135 -8.29 3.02 -6.76
CA PHE A 135 -8.44 2.64 -8.17
C PHE A 135 -7.92 1.22 -8.38
N TYR A 136 -8.60 0.40 -9.18
CA TYR A 136 -8.09 -0.93 -9.55
C TYR A 136 -8.33 -1.23 -11.03
N ILE A 137 -7.55 -2.15 -11.60
CA ILE A 137 -7.86 -2.69 -12.94
C ILE A 137 -8.57 -4.03 -12.78
N ASP A 138 -9.60 -4.26 -13.59
CA ASP A 138 -10.18 -5.60 -13.70
C ASP A 138 -9.16 -6.57 -14.32
N GLU A 139 -9.14 -7.80 -13.85
CA GLU A 139 -8.19 -8.80 -14.34
C GLU A 139 -8.46 -9.20 -15.78
N ASP A 140 -9.71 -9.09 -16.22
CA ASP A 140 -10.14 -9.35 -17.59
C ASP A 140 -9.88 -8.16 -18.53
N ALA A 141 -9.42 -7.00 -18.00
CA ALA A 141 -9.10 -5.85 -18.83
C ALA A 141 -7.99 -6.18 -19.85
N PRO A 142 -7.99 -5.62 -21.07
CA PRO A 142 -6.91 -5.87 -22.02
C PRO A 142 -5.55 -5.39 -21.47
N TYR A 143 -4.48 -6.11 -21.82
CA TYR A 143 -3.11 -5.62 -21.60
C TYR A 143 -2.86 -4.36 -22.41
N PHE A 144 -2.02 -3.45 -21.91
CA PHE A 144 -1.69 -2.22 -22.63
C PHE A 144 -0.79 -2.50 -23.84
N ASN A 145 0.04 -3.56 -23.77
CA ASN A 145 0.92 -4.04 -24.83
C ASN A 145 1.75 -2.91 -25.47
N VAL A 146 2.33 -2.06 -24.64
CA VAL A 146 3.06 -0.88 -25.12
C VAL A 146 4.47 -1.26 -25.59
N THR A 147 4.80 -0.86 -26.81
CA THR A 147 6.16 -0.97 -27.35
C THR A 147 7.00 0.22 -26.90
N LEU A 148 8.20 -0.05 -26.39
CA LEU A 148 9.17 1.00 -26.06
C LEU A 148 9.66 1.71 -27.33
N PRO A 149 9.65 3.06 -27.37
CA PRO A 149 10.25 3.79 -28.48
C PRO A 149 11.78 3.56 -28.54
N PRO A 150 12.43 3.78 -29.70
CA PRO A 150 13.89 3.73 -29.81
C PRO A 150 14.57 4.62 -28.77
N GLY A 151 15.65 4.12 -28.16
CA GLY A 151 16.40 4.82 -27.11
C GLY A 151 15.79 4.72 -25.72
N PHE A 152 14.62 4.08 -25.56
CA PHE A 152 14.03 3.84 -24.25
C PHE A 152 14.30 2.44 -23.71
N THR A 153 14.53 2.36 -22.40
CA THR A 153 14.57 1.10 -21.66
C THR A 153 13.68 1.16 -20.43
N PHE A 154 13.17 0.00 -20.02
CA PHE A 154 12.37 -0.18 -18.82
C PHE A 154 13.01 -1.26 -17.97
N LYS A 155 13.46 -0.90 -16.76
CA LYS A 155 14.22 -1.79 -15.86
C LYS A 155 13.87 -1.51 -14.41
N LEU A 156 14.25 -2.44 -13.54
CA LEU A 156 14.16 -2.23 -12.10
C LEU A 156 15.02 -1.04 -11.67
N MET A 157 14.54 -0.29 -10.70
CA MET A 157 15.30 0.74 -10.01
C MET A 157 16.39 0.08 -9.15
N THR A 158 17.54 0.71 -9.11
CA THR A 158 18.72 0.36 -8.30
C THR A 158 18.93 1.39 -7.20
N ASP A 159 19.77 1.07 -6.20
CA ASP A 159 19.99 1.93 -5.03
C ASP A 159 20.51 3.34 -5.39
N GLU A 160 21.18 3.50 -6.53
CA GLU A 160 21.63 4.82 -7.02
C GLU A 160 20.48 5.81 -7.25
N TYR A 161 19.26 5.31 -7.49
CA TYR A 161 18.06 6.13 -7.70
C TYR A 161 17.20 6.30 -6.43
N ALA A 162 17.62 5.72 -5.29
CA ALA A 162 16.89 5.87 -4.02
C ALA A 162 16.83 7.34 -3.59
N GLN A 163 17.96 8.06 -3.69
CA GLN A 163 18.07 9.45 -3.25
C GLN A 163 17.17 10.39 -4.07
N ILE A 164 17.19 10.29 -5.41
CA ILE A 164 16.34 11.13 -6.26
C ILE A 164 14.85 10.81 -6.06
N SER A 165 14.50 9.54 -5.87
CA SER A 165 13.11 9.13 -5.58
C SER A 165 12.63 9.73 -4.26
N ASN A 166 13.51 9.73 -3.25
CA ASN A 166 13.25 10.32 -1.94
C ASN A 166 13.13 11.85 -1.99
N ASP A 167 14.04 12.53 -2.68
CA ASP A 167 14.10 14.00 -2.72
C ASP A 167 12.96 14.63 -3.50
N THR A 168 12.36 13.89 -4.42
CA THR A 168 11.21 14.33 -5.23
C THR A 168 9.86 13.97 -4.61
N TRP A 169 9.84 13.18 -3.53
CA TRP A 169 8.58 12.80 -2.87
C TRP A 169 8.05 13.95 -1.98
N PRO A 170 6.83 14.49 -2.24
CA PRO A 170 6.29 15.60 -1.46
C PRO A 170 6.08 15.29 0.02
N HIS A 171 5.99 14.01 0.38
CA HIS A 171 5.79 13.53 1.75
C HIS A 171 7.09 12.99 2.39
N LYS A 172 8.25 13.36 1.85
CA LYS A 172 9.57 13.00 2.39
C LYS A 172 9.65 13.27 3.90
N HIS A 173 10.21 12.31 4.63
CA HIS A 173 10.45 12.43 6.07
C HIS A 173 11.78 11.74 6.43
N SER A 174 12.20 11.78 7.70
CA SER A 174 13.51 11.24 8.10
C SER A 174 13.69 9.73 7.85
N GLY A 175 12.60 8.98 7.71
CA GLY A 175 12.62 7.54 7.42
C GLY A 175 12.39 7.18 5.95
N SER A 176 12.08 8.15 5.08
CA SER A 176 11.65 7.84 3.72
C SER A 176 12.77 7.31 2.83
N ILE A 177 14.04 7.65 3.09
CA ILE A 177 15.17 7.11 2.31
C ILE A 177 15.35 5.61 2.55
N TRP A 178 15.25 5.16 3.81
CA TRP A 178 15.27 3.73 4.14
C TRP A 178 14.12 2.99 3.46
N TYR A 179 12.95 3.62 3.39
CA TYR A 179 11.78 3.07 2.73
C TYR A 179 12.02 2.85 1.23
N TYR A 180 12.62 3.81 0.51
CA TYR A 180 12.98 3.61 -0.90
C TYR A 180 14.00 2.48 -1.10
N HIS A 181 15.00 2.36 -0.22
CA HIS A 181 15.93 1.23 -0.25
C HIS A 181 15.23 -0.11 -0.01
N LEU A 182 14.25 -0.17 0.89
CA LEU A 182 13.41 -1.36 1.11
C LEU A 182 12.68 -1.74 -0.19
N LEU A 183 11.98 -0.80 -0.83
CA LEU A 183 11.24 -1.07 -2.07
C LEU A 183 12.17 -1.54 -3.20
N ILE A 184 13.35 -0.94 -3.34
CA ILE A 184 14.37 -1.32 -4.34
C ILE A 184 14.89 -2.73 -4.06
N LYS A 185 15.27 -3.03 -2.81
CA LYS A 185 15.72 -4.36 -2.40
C LYS A 185 14.65 -5.43 -2.64
N ALA A 186 13.38 -5.09 -2.41
CA ALA A 186 12.24 -5.95 -2.68
C ALA A 186 11.86 -6.05 -4.17
N LYS A 187 12.61 -5.40 -5.07
CA LYS A 187 12.38 -5.32 -6.53
C LYS A 187 11.03 -4.72 -6.89
N LEU A 188 10.61 -3.69 -6.18
CA LEU A 188 9.32 -3.03 -6.35
C LEU A 188 9.39 -1.68 -7.05
N GLY A 189 10.58 -1.20 -7.38
CA GLY A 189 10.78 0.04 -8.14
C GLY A 189 11.06 -0.21 -9.60
N TYR A 190 10.39 0.52 -10.49
CA TYR A 190 10.55 0.40 -11.94
C TYR A 190 10.81 1.76 -12.56
N GLY A 191 11.88 1.87 -13.34
CA GLY A 191 12.32 3.08 -14.00
C GLY A 191 12.17 3.01 -15.53
N LEU A 192 11.82 4.14 -16.11
CA LEU A 192 11.88 4.40 -17.54
C LEU A 192 13.10 5.28 -17.81
N PHE A 193 13.94 4.85 -18.74
CA PHE A 193 15.19 5.51 -19.09
C PHE A 193 15.17 5.88 -20.56
N LYS A 194 15.73 7.05 -20.89
CA LYS A 194 15.99 7.48 -22.26
C LYS A 194 17.48 7.73 -22.40
N ASP A 195 18.13 7.03 -23.33
CA ASP A 195 19.58 7.15 -23.56
C ASP A 195 20.36 7.01 -22.23
N ASP A 196 20.02 5.95 -21.46
CA ASP A 196 20.52 5.62 -20.12
C ASP A 196 20.21 6.63 -18.98
N SER A 197 19.53 7.74 -19.28
CA SER A 197 19.11 8.72 -18.27
C SER A 197 17.71 8.41 -17.75
N LEU A 198 17.53 8.38 -16.41
CA LEU A 198 16.22 8.18 -15.78
C LEU A 198 15.29 9.35 -16.15
N VAL A 199 14.07 9.06 -16.63
CA VAL A 199 13.09 10.12 -16.99
C VAL A 199 11.79 10.04 -16.19
N ALA A 200 11.39 8.85 -15.78
CA ALA A 200 10.18 8.60 -14.99
C ALA A 200 10.30 7.27 -14.24
N TRP A 201 9.50 7.08 -13.20
CA TRP A 201 9.45 5.82 -12.46
C TRP A 201 8.09 5.61 -11.82
N CYS A 202 7.83 4.38 -11.40
CA CYS A 202 6.71 3.98 -10.57
C CYS A 202 7.17 2.90 -9.59
N TYR A 203 6.60 2.87 -8.40
CA TYR A 203 6.86 1.83 -7.41
C TYR A 203 5.58 1.06 -7.10
N VAL A 204 5.74 -0.19 -6.69
CA VAL A 204 4.74 -0.89 -5.88
C VAL A 204 5.08 -0.60 -4.42
N LYS A 205 4.11 -0.12 -3.65
CA LYS A 205 4.26 0.10 -2.22
C LYS A 205 4.41 -1.25 -1.51
N GLU A 206 4.96 -1.24 -0.32
CA GLU A 206 4.98 -2.36 0.63
C GLU A 206 3.56 -2.84 1.02
N THR A 207 2.52 -2.12 0.65
CA THR A 207 1.11 -2.53 0.82
C THR A 207 0.47 -3.04 -0.48
N GLY A 208 1.24 -3.12 -1.57
CA GLY A 208 0.85 -3.76 -2.83
C GLY A 208 0.28 -2.78 -3.87
N ALA A 209 -0.09 -1.58 -3.45
CA ALA A 209 -0.62 -0.57 -4.35
C ALA A 209 0.48 0.07 -5.20
N LEU A 210 0.18 0.34 -6.48
CA LEU A 210 0.96 1.23 -7.32
C LEU A 210 1.02 2.63 -6.68
N GLY A 211 2.21 3.21 -6.66
CA GLY A 211 2.47 4.47 -6.00
C GLY A 211 3.80 5.09 -6.43
N HIS A 212 4.11 6.25 -5.86
CA HIS A 212 5.35 6.99 -6.15
C HIS A 212 5.62 7.20 -7.65
N LEU A 213 4.54 7.29 -8.45
CA LEU A 213 4.63 7.63 -9.87
C LEU A 213 5.17 9.04 -10.00
N TYR A 214 6.26 9.19 -10.73
CA TYR A 214 6.87 10.49 -10.95
C TYR A 214 7.50 10.59 -12.33
N THR A 215 7.54 11.81 -12.85
CA THR A 215 8.28 12.17 -14.06
C THR A 215 9.08 13.42 -13.75
N LEU A 216 10.39 13.35 -13.99
CA LEU A 216 11.31 14.48 -13.82
C LEU A 216 10.79 15.73 -14.55
N GLU A 217 11.00 16.90 -13.97
CA GLU A 217 10.29 18.12 -14.35
C GLU A 217 10.51 18.49 -15.82
N GLU A 218 11.76 18.40 -16.26
CA GLU A 218 12.26 18.61 -17.62
C GLU A 218 11.75 17.55 -18.63
N HIS A 219 11.18 16.45 -18.14
CA HIS A 219 10.61 15.36 -18.91
C HIS A 219 9.08 15.28 -18.86
N ARG A 220 8.40 16.20 -18.15
CA ARG A 220 6.93 16.24 -18.06
C ARG A 220 6.27 16.56 -19.40
N ARG A 221 4.96 16.24 -19.50
CA ARG A 221 4.10 16.46 -20.68
C ARG A 221 4.51 15.71 -21.95
N LYS A 222 5.43 14.74 -21.86
CA LYS A 222 5.89 13.87 -22.96
C LYS A 222 5.27 12.46 -22.94
N GLY A 223 4.32 12.20 -22.03
CA GLY A 223 3.64 10.90 -21.90
C GLY A 223 4.39 9.85 -21.06
N TYR A 224 5.56 10.15 -20.52
CA TYR A 224 6.40 9.16 -19.81
C TYR A 224 5.78 8.59 -18.54
N GLY A 225 5.04 9.40 -17.76
CA GLY A 225 4.29 8.89 -16.60
C GLY A 225 3.22 7.87 -17.00
N GLN A 226 2.55 8.07 -18.14
CA GLN A 226 1.61 7.07 -18.67
C GLN A 226 2.35 5.82 -19.13
N LEU A 227 3.44 5.99 -19.89
CA LEU A 227 4.23 4.88 -20.43
C LEU A 227 4.76 3.97 -19.31
N VAL A 228 5.39 4.53 -18.27
CA VAL A 228 5.92 3.73 -17.15
C VAL A 228 4.80 3.02 -16.39
N LEU A 229 3.65 3.67 -16.20
CA LEU A 229 2.49 3.09 -15.53
C LEU A 229 1.89 1.92 -16.34
N GLN A 230 1.85 2.01 -17.67
CA GLN A 230 1.39 0.91 -18.53
C GLN A 230 2.37 -0.27 -18.51
N LEU A 231 3.68 0.00 -18.55
CA LEU A 231 4.72 -1.05 -18.54
C LEU A 231 4.77 -1.82 -17.22
N ILE A 232 4.74 -1.12 -16.07
CA ILE A 232 4.67 -1.79 -14.76
C ILE A 232 3.37 -2.58 -14.60
N SER A 233 2.25 -2.05 -15.09
CA SER A 233 0.95 -2.73 -15.06
C SER A 233 0.99 -4.06 -15.81
N ASP A 234 1.48 -4.06 -17.05
CA ASP A 234 1.60 -5.29 -17.84
C ASP A 234 2.60 -6.28 -17.22
N THR A 235 3.70 -5.77 -16.63
CA THR A 235 4.71 -6.61 -15.95
C THR A 235 4.10 -7.35 -14.76
N LEU A 236 3.45 -6.60 -13.86
CA LEU A 236 2.79 -7.15 -12.68
C LEU A 236 1.67 -8.14 -13.04
N ARG A 237 0.87 -7.84 -14.07
CA ARG A 237 -0.18 -8.76 -14.53
C ARG A 237 0.37 -10.07 -15.09
N ARG A 238 1.49 -10.03 -15.83
CA ARG A 238 2.19 -11.24 -16.29
C ARG A 238 2.75 -12.07 -15.13
N GLU A 239 3.07 -11.43 -14.01
CA GLU A 239 3.48 -12.07 -12.76
C GLU A 239 2.29 -12.58 -11.91
N GLY A 240 1.05 -12.40 -12.38
CA GLY A 240 -0.16 -12.81 -11.67
C GLY A 240 -0.55 -11.87 -10.51
N LYS A 241 -0.06 -10.64 -10.50
CA LYS A 241 -0.35 -9.63 -9.48
C LYS A 241 -1.59 -8.82 -9.83
N ILE A 242 -2.36 -8.45 -8.80
CA ILE A 242 -3.46 -7.49 -8.90
C ILE A 242 -2.93 -6.07 -9.10
N LEU A 243 -3.65 -5.20 -9.81
CA LEU A 243 -3.30 -3.79 -9.92
C LEU A 243 -4.31 -2.93 -9.19
N PHE A 244 -3.81 -2.14 -8.26
CA PHE A 244 -4.57 -1.10 -7.59
C PHE A 244 -3.67 0.05 -7.19
N ALA A 245 -4.25 1.21 -6.94
CA ALA A 245 -3.55 2.44 -6.59
C ALA A 245 -4.40 3.27 -5.64
N PHE A 246 -3.74 4.10 -4.83
CA PHE A 246 -4.40 5.12 -4.03
C PHE A 246 -4.09 6.50 -4.61
N CYS A 247 -5.12 7.30 -4.84
CA CYS A 247 -5.00 8.65 -5.35
C CYS A 247 -5.51 9.64 -4.32
N VAL A 248 -4.67 10.58 -3.88
CA VAL A 248 -5.09 11.66 -2.97
C VAL A 248 -6.24 12.44 -3.62
N VAL A 249 -7.30 12.69 -2.85
CA VAL A 249 -8.43 13.51 -3.29
C VAL A 249 -7.91 14.90 -3.68
N GLY A 250 -8.27 15.35 -4.89
CA GLY A 250 -7.77 16.60 -5.48
C GLY A 250 -6.54 16.45 -6.39
N ASN A 251 -5.91 15.27 -6.46
CA ASN A 251 -4.88 14.98 -7.47
C ASN A 251 -5.50 14.63 -8.83
N GLU A 252 -6.15 15.63 -9.44
CA GLU A 252 -6.85 15.51 -10.71
C GLU A 252 -6.00 14.98 -11.88
N PRO A 253 -4.70 15.34 -12.00
CA PRO A 253 -3.84 14.74 -13.02
C PRO A 253 -3.69 13.22 -12.88
N ALA A 254 -3.48 12.70 -11.67
CA ALA A 254 -3.37 11.26 -11.43
C ALA A 254 -4.71 10.56 -11.63
N ARG A 255 -5.80 11.13 -11.10
CA ARG A 255 -7.16 10.61 -11.28
C ARG A 255 -7.54 10.45 -12.76
N ARG A 256 -7.29 11.48 -13.58
CA ARG A 256 -7.53 11.40 -15.04
C ARG A 256 -6.64 10.36 -15.73
N LEU A 257 -5.41 10.19 -15.28
CA LEU A 257 -4.51 9.17 -15.82
C LEU A 257 -5.04 7.77 -15.54
N TYR A 258 -5.46 7.48 -14.30
CA TYR A 258 -6.07 6.20 -13.93
C TYR A 258 -7.32 5.91 -14.77
N GLN A 259 -8.24 6.86 -14.86
CA GLN A 259 -9.46 6.72 -15.67
C GLN A 259 -9.14 6.48 -17.16
N LYS A 260 -8.17 7.21 -17.73
CA LYS A 260 -7.73 7.03 -19.12
C LYS A 260 -7.18 5.62 -19.37
N LEU A 261 -6.54 5.02 -18.37
CA LEU A 261 -5.95 3.69 -18.45
C LEU A 261 -6.94 2.57 -18.06
N GLY A 262 -8.23 2.87 -17.88
CA GLY A 262 -9.25 1.88 -17.58
C GLY A 262 -9.27 1.39 -16.14
N PHE A 263 -8.62 2.10 -15.21
CA PHE A 263 -8.79 1.83 -13.79
C PHE A 263 -10.20 2.25 -13.34
N ILE A 264 -10.81 1.41 -12.55
CA ILE A 264 -12.15 1.56 -11.98
C ILE A 264 -12.00 2.14 -10.57
N LEU A 265 -12.79 3.16 -10.26
CA LEU A 265 -12.91 3.72 -8.91
C LEU A 265 -13.69 2.73 -8.03
N SER A 266 -13.12 2.34 -6.89
CA SER A 266 -13.75 1.41 -5.93
C SER A 266 -14.32 2.17 -4.73
N GLU A 267 -13.44 2.55 -3.79
CA GLU A 267 -13.83 3.11 -2.50
C GLU A 267 -12.87 4.22 -2.05
N GLU A 268 -13.36 5.06 -1.15
CA GLU A 268 -12.56 6.03 -0.43
C GLU A 268 -11.96 5.39 0.84
N VAL A 269 -10.67 5.64 1.09
CA VAL A 269 -9.96 5.18 2.29
C VAL A 269 -9.16 6.31 2.92
N HIS A 270 -8.81 6.14 4.20
CA HIS A 270 -8.18 7.18 4.99
C HIS A 270 -6.79 6.78 5.50
N TRP A 271 -5.89 7.75 5.51
CA TRP A 271 -4.57 7.67 6.12
C TRP A 271 -4.62 8.51 7.38
N CYS A 272 -4.66 7.85 8.54
CA CYS A 272 -4.86 8.52 9.83
C CYS A 272 -3.61 8.39 10.69
N ASP A 273 -2.90 9.50 10.89
CA ASP A 273 -1.76 9.59 11.78
C ASP A 273 -2.24 10.03 13.16
N VAL A 274 -1.88 9.25 14.18
CA VAL A 274 -2.29 9.49 15.56
C VAL A 274 -1.08 9.55 16.48
N LYS A 275 -1.18 10.35 17.55
CA LYS A 275 -0.15 10.40 18.59
C LYS A 275 -0.77 10.43 19.99
N PRO A 276 -0.11 9.86 21.01
CA PRO A 276 -0.56 9.97 22.39
C PRO A 276 -0.62 11.43 22.81
N LEU A 277 -1.51 11.74 23.77
CA LEU A 277 -1.40 13.00 24.51
C LEU A 277 -0.04 13.05 25.22
N GLU A 278 0.62 14.20 25.09
CA GLU A 278 1.86 14.53 25.83
C GLU A 278 1.57 14.65 27.33
#